data_AF-A0AAU3ZY66-F1
#
_entry.id   AF-A0AAU3ZY66-F1
#
_cell.length_a   1.000
_cell.length_b   1.000
_cell.length_c   1.000
_cell.angle_alpha   90.00
_cell.angle_beta   90.00
_cell.angle_gamma   90.00
#
_symmetry.space_group_name_H-M   'P 1'
#
loop_
_entity.id
_entity.type
_entity.pdbx_description
1 polymer ?
#
loop_
_entity_poly.entity_id
_entity_poly.type
_entity_poly.pdbx_seq_one_letter_code
_entity_poly.pdbx_strand_id
1 'polypeptide(L)'
;MFTATVLEALAAADVPAFYDDEEGLLIAHSADIPQSRASFGEHIVIQPRNRDGSGYYAVAWEPDGLPDYTEIANVYETPGSDVNLCARAVAEWFTTPRPSAGGVLLAALTDWGIAAHTDDVGMSYAIPLDPTTPAADSRNRPHLSVGDRAPSVEHVPAAHTGWTLFIHDQDGVPNGDPLFISGDGGPVDCRADSAAVAEAIADFLTRPAR
;
A
#
# COMPACT_ATOMS: atom_id res chain seq x y z
N MET A 1 22.26 16.71 4.06
CA MET A 1 20.96 17.42 4.06
C MET A 1 19.82 16.42 4.21
N PHE A 2 19.79 15.34 3.41
CA PHE A 2 18.81 14.25 3.50
C PHE A 2 18.45 13.83 4.94
N THR A 3 19.43 13.37 5.73
CA THR A 3 19.19 12.85 7.09
C THR A 3 18.45 13.83 8.00
N ALA A 4 18.91 15.08 8.06
CA ALA A 4 18.28 16.10 8.91
C ALA A 4 16.83 16.39 8.47
N THR A 5 16.59 16.49 7.16
CA THR A 5 15.26 16.71 6.59
C THR A 5 14.30 15.56 6.89
N VAL A 6 14.75 14.32 6.78
CA VAL A 6 13.93 13.14 7.09
C VAL A 6 13.65 13.04 8.59
N LEU A 7 14.64 13.27 9.45
CA LEU A 7 14.45 13.27 10.90
C LEU A 7 13.46 14.34 11.35
N GLU A 8 13.52 15.55 10.79
CA GLU A 8 12.56 16.63 11.08
C GLU A 8 11.14 16.26 10.68
N ALA A 9 10.96 15.66 9.49
CA ALA A 9 9.65 15.23 9.00
C ALA A 9 9.06 14.08 9.84
N LEU A 10 9.88 13.10 10.24
CA LEU A 10 9.47 11.99 11.11
C LEU A 10 9.08 12.49 12.50
N ALA A 11 9.87 13.39 13.08
CA ALA A 11 9.54 14.02 14.35
C ALA A 11 8.21 14.80 14.28
N ALA A 12 7.95 15.50 13.18
CA ALA A 12 6.68 16.19 12.95
C ALA A 12 5.48 15.24 12.78
N ALA A 13 5.74 13.97 12.43
CA ALA A 13 4.75 12.90 12.34
C ALA A 13 4.71 12.02 13.61
N ASP A 14 5.34 12.45 14.71
CA ASP A 14 5.46 11.72 15.98
C ASP A 14 6.12 10.32 15.85
N VAL A 15 7.00 10.15 14.86
CA VAL A 15 7.77 8.90 14.66
C VAL A 15 9.19 9.07 15.19
N PRO A 16 9.60 8.31 16.23
CA PRO A 16 10.98 8.28 16.66
C PRO A 16 11.90 7.72 15.58
N ALA A 17 13.02 8.40 15.37
CA ALA A 17 14.03 7.99 14.41
C ALA A 17 15.41 8.49 14.82
N PHE A 18 16.43 7.81 14.33
CA PHE A 18 17.84 8.19 14.53
C PHE A 18 18.68 7.78 13.32
N TYR A 19 19.87 8.35 13.22
CA TYR A 19 20.88 7.94 12.26
C TYR A 19 21.89 7.05 12.96
N ASP A 20 22.09 5.84 12.44
CA ASP A 20 23.13 4.92 12.87
C ASP A 20 24.42 5.25 12.10
N ASP A 21 25.41 5.81 12.79
CA ASP A 21 26.69 6.21 12.19
C ASP A 21 27.56 5.00 11.81
N GLU A 22 27.37 3.84 12.45
CA GLU A 22 28.15 2.62 12.18
C GLU A 22 27.68 1.97 10.89
N GLU A 23 26.37 1.82 10.72
CA GLU A 23 25.75 1.23 9.53
C GLU A 23 25.51 2.24 8.40
N GLY A 24 25.51 3.54 8.73
CA GLY A 24 25.19 4.61 7.78
C GLY A 24 23.72 4.64 7.37
N LEU A 25 22.82 4.24 8.27
CA LEU A 25 21.38 4.07 8.01
C LEU A 25 20.53 5.04 8.82
N LEU A 26 19.45 5.54 8.24
CA LEU A 26 18.41 6.25 9.00
C LEU A 26 17.32 5.24 9.37
N ILE A 27 17.12 5.05 10.68
CA ILE A 27 16.21 4.06 11.24
C ILE A 27 15.04 4.78 11.93
N ALA A 28 13.82 4.49 11.50
CA ALA A 28 12.58 4.82 12.19
C ALA A 28 12.04 3.59 12.92
N HIS A 29 11.41 3.78 14.08
CA HIS A 29 10.90 2.68 14.89
C HIS A 29 9.60 3.03 15.61
N SER A 30 8.90 2.01 16.11
CA SER A 30 7.71 2.21 16.93
C SER A 30 8.03 3.05 18.18
N ALA A 31 7.09 3.94 18.55
CA ALA A 31 7.19 4.78 19.73
C ALA A 31 7.25 4.00 21.05
N ASP A 32 6.77 2.76 21.05
CA ASP A 32 6.80 1.88 22.23
C ASP A 32 8.16 1.19 22.43
N ILE A 33 9.07 1.29 21.45
CA ILE A 33 10.39 0.65 21.48
C ILE A 33 11.45 1.73 21.79
N PRO A 34 12.26 1.58 22.85
CA PRO A 34 13.36 2.51 23.11
C PRO A 34 14.40 2.42 22.00
N GLN A 35 15.05 3.53 21.67
CA GLN A 35 16.04 3.61 20.57
C GLN A 35 17.12 2.52 20.62
N SER A 36 17.63 2.19 21.81
CA SER A 36 18.65 1.13 22.01
C SER A 36 18.15 -0.29 21.71
N ARG A 37 16.86 -0.44 21.41
CA ARG A 37 16.22 -1.69 21.03
C ARG A 37 15.58 -1.67 19.64
N ALA A 38 15.63 -0.53 18.94
CA ALA A 38 14.95 -0.33 17.67
C ALA A 38 15.34 -1.40 16.62
N SER A 39 16.63 -1.71 16.52
CA SER A 39 17.14 -2.75 15.61
C SER A 39 16.84 -4.18 16.06
N PHE A 40 16.33 -4.43 17.27
CA PHE A 40 15.94 -5.77 17.71
C PHE A 40 14.45 -6.08 17.49
N GLY A 41 13.72 -5.19 16.81
CA GLY A 41 12.32 -5.39 16.44
C GLY A 41 12.05 -4.87 15.03
N GLU A 42 10.76 -4.79 14.71
CA GLU A 42 10.31 -4.16 13.47
C GLU A 42 10.77 -2.70 13.43
N HIS A 43 11.46 -2.34 12.35
CA HIS A 43 11.95 -0.99 12.12
C HIS A 43 11.89 -0.67 10.62
N ILE A 44 12.02 0.61 10.30
CA ILE A 44 12.03 1.07 8.92
C ILE A 44 13.37 1.74 8.63
N VAL A 45 14.04 1.28 7.58
CA VAL A 45 15.22 1.93 7.02
C VAL A 45 14.78 2.88 5.93
N ILE A 46 15.22 4.14 6.01
CA ILE A 46 14.88 5.19 5.05
C ILE A 46 16.14 5.67 4.34
N GLN A 47 16.13 5.59 3.02
CA GLN A 47 17.26 5.96 2.19
C GLN A 47 16.82 6.80 0.98
N PRO A 48 17.73 7.57 0.36
CA PRO A 48 17.43 8.21 -0.91
C PRO A 48 17.11 7.15 -1.97
N ARG A 49 16.07 7.38 -2.78
CA ARG A 49 15.73 6.44 -3.86
C ARG A 49 16.77 6.45 -4.97
N ASN A 50 17.24 7.63 -5.34
CA ASN A 50 18.18 7.85 -6.42
C ASN A 50 19.58 8.21 -5.90
N ARG A 51 20.61 7.92 -6.70
CA ARG A 51 22.02 8.24 -6.37
C ARG A 51 22.29 9.73 -6.21
N ASP A 52 21.50 10.57 -6.85
CA ASP A 52 21.60 12.03 -6.73
C ASP A 52 20.94 12.56 -5.44
N GLY A 53 20.38 11.68 -4.61
CA GLY A 53 19.72 12.03 -3.36
C GLY A 53 18.24 12.40 -3.53
N SER A 54 17.68 12.30 -4.73
CA SER A 54 16.26 12.54 -4.98
C SER A 54 15.40 11.31 -4.68
N GLY A 55 14.14 11.53 -4.35
CA GLY A 55 13.21 10.47 -3.97
C GLY A 55 13.48 9.89 -2.58
N TYR A 56 12.49 9.19 -2.07
CA TYR A 56 12.56 8.51 -0.79
C TYR A 56 12.17 7.06 -0.97
N TYR A 57 12.90 6.19 -0.30
CA TYR A 57 12.64 4.75 -0.24
C TYR A 57 12.69 4.31 1.22
N ALA A 58 11.58 3.76 1.71
CA ALA A 58 11.41 3.31 3.08
C ALA A 58 11.00 1.84 3.09
N VAL A 59 11.77 1.01 3.78
CA VAL A 59 11.57 -0.44 3.83
C VAL A 59 11.48 -0.89 5.26
N ALA A 60 10.47 -1.70 5.57
CA ALA A 60 10.32 -2.33 6.87
C ALA A 60 11.13 -3.62 6.94
N TRP A 61 11.78 -3.83 8.09
CA TRP A 61 12.65 -4.96 8.38
C TRP A 61 12.30 -5.54 9.75
N GLU A 62 12.48 -6.86 9.88
CA GLU A 62 12.43 -7.55 11.17
C GLU A 62 13.65 -8.48 11.36
N PRO A 63 14.09 -8.73 12.61
CA PRO A 63 15.14 -9.72 12.87
C PRO A 63 14.65 -11.14 12.58
N ASP A 64 15.46 -11.95 11.89
CA ASP A 64 15.10 -13.32 11.49
C ASP A 64 15.74 -14.43 12.37
N GLY A 65 16.45 -14.04 13.44
CA GLY A 65 16.90 -14.95 14.50
C GLY A 65 18.40 -14.94 14.83
N LEU A 66 19.25 -14.29 14.03
CA LEU A 66 20.68 -13.97 14.29
C LEU A 66 20.97 -12.56 13.71
N PRO A 67 22.20 -12.02 13.47
CA PRO A 67 22.36 -10.58 13.15
C PRO A 67 21.79 -10.18 11.77
N ASP A 68 21.03 -11.06 11.13
CA ASP A 68 20.41 -10.86 9.83
C ASP A 68 18.99 -10.30 10.01
N TYR A 69 18.56 -9.62 8.95
CA TYR A 69 17.27 -8.96 8.87
C TYR A 69 16.56 -9.43 7.61
N THR A 70 15.25 -9.61 7.72
CA THR A 70 14.39 -9.88 6.58
C THR A 70 13.58 -8.63 6.26
N GLU A 71 13.59 -8.24 4.98
CA GLU A 71 12.69 -7.23 4.44
C GLU A 71 11.27 -7.79 4.48
N ILE A 72 10.36 -7.08 5.15
CA ILE A 72 8.96 -7.50 5.26
C ILE A 72 8.02 -6.70 4.36
N ALA A 73 8.38 -5.46 4.01
CA ALA A 73 7.60 -4.64 3.07
C ALA A 73 8.32 -3.39 2.57
N ASN A 74 7.96 -2.97 1.35
CA ASN A 74 8.17 -1.60 0.87
C ASN A 74 7.07 -0.70 1.45
N VAL A 75 7.45 0.13 2.43
CA VAL A 75 6.52 1.04 3.13
C VAL A 75 6.21 2.26 2.28
N TYR A 76 7.24 2.77 1.59
CA TYR A 76 7.09 3.95 0.75
C TYR A 76 8.17 4.02 -0.31
N GLU A 77 7.77 4.37 -1.53
CA GLU A 77 8.71 4.63 -2.62
C GLU A 77 8.12 5.68 -3.55
N THR A 78 8.86 6.77 -3.77
CA THR A 78 8.47 7.83 -4.71
C THR A 78 9.68 8.42 -5.43
N PRO A 79 9.57 8.82 -6.71
CA PRO A 79 10.57 9.68 -7.35
C PRO A 79 10.47 11.14 -6.86
N GLY A 80 9.39 11.52 -6.17
CA GLY A 80 9.13 12.89 -5.71
C GLY A 80 9.99 13.33 -4.52
N SER A 81 9.97 14.63 -4.22
CA SER A 81 10.75 15.23 -3.13
C SER A 81 9.92 15.51 -1.86
N ASP A 82 8.70 14.98 -1.76
CA ASP A 82 7.85 15.22 -0.60
C ASP A 82 8.17 14.24 0.55
N VAL A 83 9.08 14.68 1.42
CA VAL A 83 9.48 13.95 2.61
C VAL A 83 8.33 13.76 3.61
N ASN A 84 7.34 14.65 3.62
CA ASN A 84 6.23 14.57 4.57
C ASN A 84 5.30 13.41 4.23
N LEU A 85 5.16 13.09 2.94
CA LEU A 85 4.44 11.88 2.52
C LEU A 85 5.17 10.60 2.96
N CYS A 86 6.50 10.57 2.84
CA CYS A 86 7.31 9.47 3.36
C CYS A 86 7.12 9.32 4.87
N ALA A 87 7.25 10.41 5.63
CA ALA A 87 7.08 10.39 7.08
C ALA A 87 5.66 9.94 7.50
N ARG A 88 4.63 10.36 6.77
CA ARG A 88 3.25 9.92 7.01
C ARG A 88 3.05 8.43 6.75
N ALA A 89 3.62 7.89 5.66
CA ALA A 89 3.57 6.45 5.38
C ALA A 89 4.25 5.63 6.47
N VAL A 90 5.40 6.09 6.96
CA VAL A 90 6.11 5.49 8.10
C VAL A 90 5.27 5.58 9.38
N ALA A 91 4.61 6.71 9.64
CA ALA A 91 3.72 6.86 10.79
C ALA A 91 2.52 5.89 10.73
N GLU A 92 1.85 5.82 9.57
CA GLU A 92 0.74 4.87 9.34
C GLU A 92 1.17 3.42 9.54
N TRP A 93 2.40 3.07 9.11
CA TRP A 93 2.95 1.73 9.28
C TRP A 93 3.03 1.27 10.74
N PHE A 94 3.39 2.17 11.66
CA PHE A 94 3.51 1.85 13.08
C PHE A 94 2.18 1.92 13.87
N THR A 95 1.07 2.24 13.23
CA THR A 95 -0.24 2.23 13.91
C THR A 95 -0.76 0.80 14.16
N THR A 96 -1.57 0.64 15.20
CA THR A 96 -2.21 -0.65 15.55
C THR A 96 -3.72 -0.47 15.75
N PRO A 97 -4.59 -1.09 14.93
CA PRO A 97 -4.25 -1.87 13.73
C PRO A 97 -3.68 -0.97 12.62
N ARG A 98 -2.75 -1.52 11.83
CA ARG A 98 -2.19 -0.85 10.65
C ARG A 98 -3.29 -0.68 9.58
N PRO A 99 -3.56 0.53 9.08
CA PRO A 99 -4.48 0.73 7.97
C PRO A 99 -3.82 0.23 6.68
N SER A 100 -4.65 -0.24 5.76
CA SER A 100 -4.22 -0.57 4.39
C SER A 100 -5.04 0.20 3.37
N ALA A 101 -4.45 0.47 2.21
CA ALA A 101 -5.15 1.03 1.06
C ALA A 101 -6.35 0.13 0.66
N GLY A 102 -6.17 -1.19 0.75
CA GLY A 102 -7.24 -2.15 0.55
C GLY A 102 -8.39 -2.01 1.55
N GLY A 103 -8.10 -1.74 2.81
CA GLY A 103 -9.13 -1.44 3.81
C GLY A 103 -9.94 -0.17 3.49
N VAL A 104 -9.28 0.86 2.94
CA VAL A 104 -9.95 2.08 2.45
C VAL A 104 -10.85 1.76 1.25
N LEU A 105 -10.38 0.95 0.31
CA LEU A 105 -11.17 0.48 -0.84
C LEU A 105 -12.37 -0.37 -0.41
N LEU A 106 -12.19 -1.32 0.50
CA LEU A 106 -13.31 -2.14 1.01
C LEU A 106 -14.39 -1.29 1.67
N ALA A 107 -14.01 -0.25 2.41
CA ALA A 107 -14.96 0.70 2.98
C ALA A 107 -15.74 1.43 1.87
N ALA A 108 -15.05 1.92 0.84
CA ALA A 108 -15.70 2.56 -0.31
C ALA A 108 -16.65 1.63 -1.08
N LEU A 109 -16.26 0.35 -1.28
CA LEU A 109 -17.11 -0.66 -1.93
C LEU A 109 -18.35 -1.00 -1.08
N THR A 110 -18.20 -1.01 0.25
CA THR A 110 -19.30 -1.26 1.19
C THR A 110 -20.38 -0.19 1.08
N ASP A 111 -20.01 1.07 0.86
CA ASP A 111 -20.99 2.17 0.65
C ASP A 111 -21.88 1.94 -0.59
N TRP A 112 -21.40 1.17 -1.57
CA TRP A 112 -22.14 0.75 -2.76
C TRP A 112 -22.80 -0.63 -2.63
N GLY A 113 -22.66 -1.32 -1.49
CA GLY A 113 -23.15 -2.68 -1.29
C GLY A 113 -22.42 -3.74 -2.11
N ILE A 114 -21.17 -3.46 -2.52
CA ILE A 114 -20.36 -4.36 -3.34
C ILE A 114 -19.48 -5.22 -2.43
N ALA A 115 -19.62 -6.54 -2.57
CA ALA A 115 -18.74 -7.49 -1.90
C ALA A 115 -17.47 -7.72 -2.71
N ALA A 116 -16.33 -7.74 -2.03
CA ALA A 116 -15.03 -8.03 -2.61
C ALA A 116 -14.30 -9.07 -1.78
N HIS A 117 -13.47 -9.87 -2.43
CA HIS A 117 -12.83 -11.04 -1.85
C HIS A 117 -11.34 -11.04 -2.18
N THR A 118 -10.51 -11.39 -1.22
CA THR A 118 -9.09 -11.67 -1.45
C THR A 118 -8.84 -13.15 -1.18
N ASP A 119 -7.89 -13.73 -1.90
CA ASP A 119 -7.17 -14.90 -1.39
C ASP A 119 -6.10 -14.40 -0.41
N ASP A 120 -5.62 -15.27 0.48
CA ASP A 120 -4.58 -14.94 1.48
C ASP A 120 -3.21 -14.58 0.85
N VAL A 121 -3.17 -14.34 -0.47
CA VAL A 121 -1.99 -13.96 -1.26
C VAL A 121 -1.92 -12.42 -1.44
N GLY A 122 -2.94 -11.65 -1.00
CA GLY A 122 -2.82 -10.21 -0.76
C GLY A 122 -2.64 -9.32 -2.01
N MET A 123 -2.76 -9.87 -3.22
CA MET A 123 -2.38 -9.14 -4.43
C MET A 123 -3.50 -8.20 -4.95
N SER A 124 -4.76 -8.60 -4.84
CA SER A 124 -5.88 -7.81 -5.39
C SER A 124 -7.19 -8.27 -4.79
N TYR A 125 -8.21 -7.42 -4.83
CA TYR A 125 -9.56 -7.86 -4.59
C TYR A 125 -10.21 -8.38 -5.87
N ALA A 126 -10.92 -9.49 -5.75
CA ALA A 126 -11.83 -10.04 -6.73
C ALA A 126 -13.27 -9.66 -6.37
N ILE A 127 -14.01 -9.12 -7.33
CA ILE A 127 -15.42 -8.74 -7.20
C ILE A 127 -16.22 -9.55 -8.23
N PRO A 128 -17.04 -10.53 -7.81
CA PRO A 128 -17.73 -11.38 -8.76
C PRO A 128 -18.77 -10.59 -9.57
N LEU A 129 -18.89 -10.89 -10.87
CA LEU A 129 -19.92 -10.26 -11.71
C LEU A 129 -21.34 -10.75 -11.36
N ASP A 130 -21.45 -12.00 -10.88
CA ASP A 130 -22.67 -12.52 -10.28
C ASP A 130 -22.59 -12.36 -8.75
N PRO A 131 -23.42 -11.51 -8.12
CA PRO A 131 -23.37 -11.26 -6.68
C PRO A 131 -23.78 -12.47 -5.83
N THR A 132 -24.32 -13.52 -6.44
CA THR A 132 -24.64 -14.79 -5.76
C THR A 132 -23.46 -15.76 -5.73
N THR A 133 -22.34 -15.41 -6.37
CA THR A 133 -21.11 -16.23 -6.37
C THR A 133 -20.57 -16.38 -4.94
N PRO A 134 -20.32 -17.62 -4.46
CA PRO A 134 -19.66 -17.83 -3.18
C PRO A 134 -18.27 -17.19 -3.15
N ALA A 135 -17.87 -16.64 -2.01
CA ALA A 135 -16.57 -15.97 -1.85
C ALA A 135 -15.39 -16.83 -2.36
N ALA A 136 -15.40 -18.13 -2.03
CA ALA A 136 -14.37 -19.10 -2.43
C ALA A 136 -14.27 -19.33 -3.94
N ASP A 137 -15.31 -19.00 -4.70
CA ASP A 137 -15.39 -19.19 -6.15
C ASP A 137 -15.15 -17.89 -6.94
N SER A 138 -14.97 -16.75 -6.27
CA SER A 138 -14.94 -15.43 -6.91
C SER A 138 -13.89 -15.32 -8.01
N ARG A 139 -12.71 -15.92 -7.83
CA ARG A 139 -11.64 -15.94 -8.85
C ARG A 139 -11.79 -17.03 -9.92
N ASN A 140 -12.66 -18.02 -9.70
CA ASN A 140 -12.92 -19.15 -10.61
C ASN A 140 -14.15 -18.90 -11.51
N ARG A 141 -14.62 -17.65 -11.55
CA ARG A 141 -15.78 -17.16 -12.27
C ARG A 141 -15.44 -15.82 -12.90
N PRO A 142 -16.21 -15.33 -13.88
CA PRO A 142 -16.04 -13.96 -14.35
C PRO A 142 -16.13 -12.96 -13.20
N HIS A 143 -15.09 -12.14 -13.05
CA HIS A 143 -14.95 -11.20 -11.94
C HIS A 143 -14.19 -9.95 -12.38
N LEU A 144 -14.33 -8.89 -11.61
CA LEU A 144 -13.43 -7.76 -11.67
C LEU A 144 -12.26 -8.00 -10.71
N SER A 145 -11.06 -7.59 -11.11
CA SER A 145 -9.90 -7.54 -10.22
C SER A 145 -9.49 -6.09 -10.03
N VAL A 146 -9.23 -5.69 -8.78
CA VAL A 146 -8.76 -4.35 -8.44
C VAL A 146 -7.56 -4.43 -7.51
N GLY A 147 -6.49 -3.72 -7.86
CA GLY A 147 -5.27 -3.62 -7.07
C GLY A 147 -4.52 -2.34 -7.42
N ASP A 148 -3.57 -1.96 -6.56
CA ASP A 148 -2.63 -0.86 -6.79
C ASP A 148 -1.21 -1.44 -6.84
N ARG A 149 -0.29 -0.77 -7.55
CA ARG A 149 1.11 -1.24 -7.73
C ARG A 149 1.14 -2.66 -8.33
N ALA A 150 2.31 -3.29 -8.36
CA ALA A 150 2.45 -4.69 -8.75
C ALA A 150 1.55 -5.55 -7.83
N PRO A 151 0.38 -5.96 -8.34
CA PRO A 151 -0.92 -5.89 -7.67
C PRO A 151 -0.80 -6.09 -6.16
N SER A 152 -1.03 -5.05 -5.37
CA SER A 152 -1.01 -5.05 -3.91
C SER A 152 -2.13 -4.17 -3.36
N VAL A 153 -2.75 -4.62 -2.27
CA VAL A 153 -3.76 -3.87 -1.51
C VAL A 153 -3.35 -3.65 -0.04
N GLU A 154 -2.21 -4.20 0.38
CA GLU A 154 -1.82 -4.30 1.79
C GLU A 154 -0.93 -3.17 2.29
N HIS A 155 -0.45 -2.31 1.38
CA HIS A 155 0.37 -1.16 1.73
C HIS A 155 -0.45 -0.06 2.43
N VAL A 156 0.25 0.83 3.15
CA VAL A 156 -0.38 1.94 3.89
C VAL A 156 -1.00 2.97 2.94
N PRO A 157 -2.15 3.59 3.28
CA PRO A 157 -2.82 4.57 2.41
C PRO A 157 -1.95 5.70 1.89
N ALA A 158 -0.98 6.20 2.67
CA ALA A 158 -0.08 7.26 2.23
C ALA A 158 0.90 6.84 1.12
N ALA A 159 1.08 5.54 0.89
CA ALA A 159 1.91 4.97 -0.18
C ALA A 159 1.12 4.58 -1.43
N HIS A 160 -0.19 4.84 -1.44
CA HIS A 160 -1.11 4.57 -2.54
C HIS A 160 -0.72 5.35 -3.80
N THR A 161 -0.64 4.65 -4.93
CA THR A 161 -0.23 5.24 -6.22
C THR A 161 -1.30 5.20 -7.31
N GLY A 162 -2.40 4.47 -7.08
CA GLY A 162 -3.54 4.44 -7.99
C GLY A 162 -4.12 3.04 -8.20
N TRP A 163 -5.44 2.94 -8.18
CA TRP A 163 -6.14 1.69 -8.53
C TRP A 163 -6.09 1.40 -10.03
N THR A 164 -5.91 0.11 -10.34
CA THR A 164 -6.15 -0.46 -11.67
C THR A 164 -7.23 -1.54 -11.58
N LEU A 165 -8.22 -1.47 -12.47
CA LEU A 165 -9.36 -2.37 -12.54
C LEU A 165 -9.36 -3.16 -13.85
N PHE A 166 -9.38 -4.48 -13.78
CA PHE A 166 -9.55 -5.36 -14.94
C PHE A 166 -10.81 -6.19 -14.81
N ILE A 167 -11.33 -6.65 -15.96
CA ILE A 167 -12.25 -7.76 -16.02
C ILE A 167 -11.48 -9.04 -16.32
N HIS A 168 -11.81 -10.11 -15.62
CA HIS A 168 -11.29 -11.45 -15.86
C HIS A 168 -12.42 -12.38 -16.28
N ASP A 169 -12.10 -13.33 -17.16
CA ASP A 169 -13.00 -14.43 -17.47
C ASP A 169 -12.99 -15.52 -16.37
N GLN A 170 -13.67 -16.63 -16.64
CA GLN A 170 -13.79 -17.76 -15.71
C GLN A 170 -12.47 -18.48 -15.44
N ASP A 171 -11.47 -18.34 -16.32
CA ASP A 171 -10.16 -18.96 -16.20
C ASP A 171 -9.15 -17.99 -15.53
N GLY A 172 -9.62 -16.84 -15.06
CA GLY A 172 -8.80 -15.80 -14.45
C GLY A 172 -7.96 -15.02 -15.45
N VAL A 173 -8.26 -15.09 -16.75
CA VAL A 173 -7.52 -14.37 -17.79
C VAL A 173 -8.11 -12.97 -17.94
N PRO A 174 -7.28 -11.90 -17.91
CA PRO A 174 -7.75 -10.55 -18.20
C PRO A 174 -8.40 -10.47 -19.59
N ASN A 175 -9.60 -9.93 -19.67
CA ASN A 175 -10.36 -9.79 -20.91
C ASN A 175 -10.35 -8.33 -21.39
N GLY A 176 -9.32 -7.97 -22.17
CA GLY A 176 -9.19 -6.64 -22.78
C GLY A 176 -8.37 -5.66 -21.95
N ASP A 177 -8.56 -4.37 -22.23
CA ASP A 177 -7.88 -3.27 -21.55
C ASP A 177 -8.44 -3.03 -20.13
N PRO A 178 -7.69 -2.37 -19.25
CA PRO A 178 -8.20 -1.94 -17.95
C PRO A 178 -9.48 -1.12 -18.08
N LEU A 179 -10.48 -1.42 -17.25
CA LEU A 179 -11.73 -0.66 -17.17
C LEU A 179 -11.56 0.68 -16.46
N PHE A 180 -10.58 0.76 -15.56
CA PHE A 180 -10.23 1.96 -14.81
C PHE A 180 -8.72 1.92 -14.52
N ILE A 181 -8.08 3.07 -14.70
CA ILE A 181 -6.69 3.31 -14.28
C ILE A 181 -6.67 4.69 -13.65
N SER A 182 -6.04 4.79 -12.50
CA SER A 182 -5.74 6.04 -11.83
C SER A 182 -4.26 6.09 -11.47
N GLY A 183 -3.78 7.31 -11.22
CA GLY A 183 -2.37 7.55 -10.93
C GLY A 183 -1.45 7.47 -12.14
N ASP A 184 -0.25 8.00 -11.95
CA ASP A 184 0.84 8.02 -12.94
C ASP A 184 2.14 7.44 -12.37
N GLY A 185 2.02 6.68 -11.27
CA GLY A 185 3.14 6.20 -10.46
C GLY A 185 3.57 7.17 -9.36
N GLY A 186 2.98 8.36 -9.29
CA GLY A 186 3.07 9.25 -8.14
C GLY A 186 2.05 8.94 -7.04
N PRO A 187 2.20 9.52 -5.84
CA PRO A 187 1.22 9.39 -4.77
C PRO A 187 -0.14 9.99 -5.14
N VAL A 188 -1.22 9.30 -4.79
CA VAL A 188 -2.61 9.75 -4.98
C VAL A 188 -3.35 9.74 -3.65
N ASP A 189 -4.37 10.59 -3.48
CA ASP A 189 -5.25 10.52 -2.31
C ASP A 189 -6.03 9.19 -2.32
N CYS A 190 -5.62 8.25 -1.45
CA CYS A 190 -6.18 6.90 -1.40
C CYS A 190 -7.69 6.89 -1.17
N ARG A 191 -8.24 7.83 -0.38
CA ARG A 191 -9.68 7.88 -0.09
C ARG A 191 -10.47 8.32 -1.31
N ALA A 192 -10.08 9.42 -1.94
CA ALA A 192 -10.74 9.93 -3.13
C ALA A 192 -10.64 8.94 -4.29
N ASP A 193 -9.48 8.32 -4.46
CA ASP A 193 -9.25 7.34 -5.52
C ASP A 193 -10.02 6.04 -5.29
N SER A 194 -10.09 5.57 -4.03
CA SER A 194 -10.92 4.41 -3.65
C SER A 194 -12.40 4.66 -3.91
N ALA A 195 -12.89 5.88 -3.65
CA ALA A 195 -14.27 6.25 -3.96
C ALA A 195 -14.52 6.27 -5.47
N ALA A 196 -13.58 6.80 -6.26
CA ALA A 196 -13.68 6.86 -7.72
C ALA A 196 -13.69 5.46 -8.36
N VAL A 197 -12.81 4.55 -7.94
CA VAL A 197 -12.83 3.18 -8.47
C VAL A 197 -14.07 2.40 -8.03
N ALA A 198 -14.57 2.61 -6.80
CA ALA A 198 -15.80 2.00 -6.32
C ALA A 198 -17.02 2.46 -7.13
N GLU A 199 -17.10 3.76 -7.46
CA GLU A 199 -18.11 4.30 -8.38
C GLU A 199 -18.00 3.65 -9.76
N ALA A 200 -16.79 3.54 -10.34
CA ALA A 200 -16.58 2.89 -11.63
C ALA A 200 -17.03 1.41 -11.64
N ILE A 201 -16.80 0.69 -10.55
CA ILE A 201 -17.26 -0.70 -10.37
C ILE A 201 -18.79 -0.75 -10.30
N ALA A 202 -19.42 0.10 -9.49
CA ALA A 202 -20.88 0.16 -9.37
C ALA A 202 -21.55 0.47 -10.72
N ASP A 203 -20.99 1.43 -11.44
CA ASP A 203 -21.40 1.79 -12.80
C ASP A 203 -21.31 0.60 -13.76
N PHE A 204 -20.23 -0.18 -13.67
CA PHE A 204 -20.03 -1.35 -14.51
C PHE A 204 -21.06 -2.44 -14.22
N LEU A 205 -21.27 -2.78 -12.94
CA LEU A 205 -22.16 -3.86 -12.50
C LEU A 205 -23.65 -3.56 -12.77
N THR A 206 -24.04 -2.28 -12.86
CA THR A 206 -25.43 -1.87 -13.06
C THR A 206 -25.79 -1.59 -14.52
N ARG A 207 -24.82 -1.57 -15.44
CA ARG A 207 -25.08 -1.39 -16.87
C ARG A 207 -25.83 -2.60 -17.44
N PRO A 208 -26.84 -2.38 -18.32
CA PRO A 208 -27.47 -3.48 -19.04
C PRO A 208 -26.43 -4.24 -19.88
N ALA A 209 -26.50 -5.58 -19.86
CA ALA A 209 -25.69 -6.41 -20.73
C ALA A 209 -25.91 -5.99 -22.19
N ARG A 210 -24.83 -5.67 -22.90
CA ARG A 210 -24.85 -5.33 -24.33
C ARG A 210 -24.84 -6.59 -25.19
#